data_AF-A0A4X2MF41-F1
#
_entry.id   AF-A0A4X2MF41-F1
#
_cell.length_a   1.000
_cell.length_b   1.000
_cell.length_c   1.000
_cell.angle_alpha   90.00
_cell.angle_beta   90.00
_cell.angle_gamma   90.00
#
_symmetry.space_group_name_H-M   'P 1'
#
loop_
_entity.id
_entity.type
_entity.pdbx_description
1 polymer ?
#
loop_
_entity_poly.entity_id
_entity_poly.type
_entity_poly.pdbx_seq_one_letter_code
_entity_poly.pdbx_strand_id
1 'polypeptide(L)'
;MPGFSLGRYEAIRMLLADQGQDWHEDPLLHDLCEEGEFKTLSQFPKFTDGAFTLYQSNAILRYLGRKHGLYGKDDQECALLDMANDGVEELWLKYLDLIYHHFISFVDYNLLDLLLIHQTLAPGCLDTFPLLSAYVARLSSRPNLQAFLASPQHTGLPINGNGKQ
;
A
#
# COMPACT_ATOMS: atom_id res chain seq x y z
N MET A 1 -15.75 3.73 -10.97
CA MET A 1 -15.72 2.55 -11.85
C MET A 1 -14.63 1.63 -11.33
N PRO A 2 -14.83 0.30 -11.20
CA PRO A 2 -13.74 -0.58 -10.82
C PRO A 2 -12.77 -0.66 -12.01
N GLY A 3 -11.75 0.20 -11.99
CA GLY A 3 -10.65 0.15 -12.95
C GLY A 3 -9.58 -0.80 -12.45
N PHE A 4 -8.81 -1.39 -13.37
CA PHE A 4 -7.64 -2.17 -13.01
C PHE A 4 -6.68 -1.32 -12.17
N SER A 5 -6.21 -1.86 -11.04
CA SER A 5 -5.11 -1.22 -10.31
C SER A 5 -3.78 -1.49 -11.03
N LEU A 6 -2.84 -0.55 -10.94
CA LEU A 6 -1.49 -0.73 -11.48
C LEU A 6 -0.81 -1.91 -10.76
N GLY A 7 -0.69 -1.79 -9.44
CA GLY A 7 -0.34 -2.89 -8.53
C GLY A 7 0.84 -3.76 -9.01
N ARG A 8 0.74 -5.07 -8.76
CA ARG A 8 1.75 -6.05 -9.17
C ARG A 8 1.72 -6.42 -10.66
N TYR A 9 0.81 -5.84 -11.44
CA TYR A 9 0.72 -6.06 -12.89
C TYR A 9 1.56 -5.07 -13.69
N GLU A 10 1.90 -3.92 -13.11
CA GLU A 10 2.46 -2.81 -13.88
C GLU A 10 3.82 -3.10 -14.49
N ALA A 11 4.73 -3.74 -13.74
CA ALA A 11 6.02 -4.14 -14.28
C ALA A 11 5.89 -5.13 -15.45
N ILE A 12 4.88 -6.02 -15.41
CA ILE A 12 4.60 -6.98 -16.48
C ILE A 12 4.07 -6.23 -17.72
N ARG A 13 3.13 -5.29 -17.54
CA ARG A 13 2.60 -4.44 -18.63
C ARG A 13 3.70 -3.64 -19.31
N MET A 14 4.57 -2.99 -18.52
CA MET A 14 5.68 -2.21 -19.05
C MET A 14 6.63 -3.09 -19.89
N LEU A 15 6.97 -4.28 -19.40
CA LEU A 15 7.81 -5.22 -20.13
C LEU A 15 7.15 -5.63 -21.45
N LEU A 16 5.89 -6.05 -21.43
CA LEU A 16 5.17 -6.48 -22.64
C LEU A 16 5.07 -5.34 -23.66
N ALA A 17 4.72 -4.13 -23.20
CA ALA A 17 4.64 -2.94 -24.04
C ALA A 17 5.99 -2.62 -24.71
N ASP A 18 7.07 -2.58 -23.93
CA ASP A 18 8.42 -2.26 -24.43
C ASP A 18 8.94 -3.33 -25.41
N GLN A 19 8.58 -4.60 -25.19
CA GLN A 19 8.90 -5.71 -26.09
C GLN A 19 7.91 -5.86 -27.26
N GLY A 20 7.00 -4.90 -27.45
CA GLY A 20 6.04 -4.88 -28.56
C GLY A 20 5.09 -6.08 -28.57
N GLN A 21 4.77 -6.64 -27.40
CA GLN A 21 3.84 -7.76 -27.26
C GLN A 21 2.42 -7.24 -27.08
N ASP A 22 1.46 -7.90 -27.72
CA ASP A 22 0.04 -7.69 -27.46
C ASP A 22 -0.42 -8.55 -26.27
N TRP A 23 -1.28 -8.00 -25.42
CA TRP A 23 -1.93 -8.75 -24.34
C TRP A 23 -3.38 -8.33 -24.14
N HIS A 24 -4.14 -9.19 -23.47
CA HIS A 24 -5.52 -8.92 -23.08
C HIS A 24 -5.65 -8.92 -21.57
N GLU A 25 -6.35 -7.94 -21.01
CA GLU A 25 -6.66 -7.87 -19.58
C GLU A 25 -8.07 -8.37 -19.33
N ASP A 26 -8.20 -9.40 -18.49
CA ASP A 26 -9.50 -9.91 -18.07
C ASP A 26 -9.98 -9.16 -16.81
N PRO A 27 -11.06 -8.34 -16.91
CA PRO A 27 -11.60 -7.57 -15.79
C PRO A 27 -12.31 -8.42 -14.72
N LEU A 28 -12.67 -9.67 -15.01
CA LEU A 28 -13.46 -10.52 -14.12
C LEU A 28 -12.63 -11.23 -13.05
N LEU A 29 -11.35 -10.89 -12.95
CA LEU A 29 -10.42 -11.60 -12.08
C LEU A 29 -10.71 -11.40 -10.58
N HIS A 30 -11.44 -10.36 -10.18
CA HIS A 30 -11.74 -10.10 -8.77
C HIS A 30 -12.66 -11.15 -8.12
N ASP A 31 -13.46 -11.88 -8.92
CA ASP A 31 -14.47 -12.84 -8.44
C ASP A 31 -14.01 -14.32 -8.53
N LEU A 32 -12.82 -14.60 -9.08
CA LEU A 32 -12.36 -15.96 -9.42
C LEU A 32 -11.47 -16.63 -8.36
N CYS A 33 -11.46 -16.15 -7.13
CA CYS A 33 -10.57 -16.70 -6.09
C CYS A 33 -11.04 -18.05 -5.49
N GLU A 34 -12.15 -18.64 -5.96
CA GLU A 34 -12.82 -19.73 -5.23
C GLU A 34 -12.54 -21.17 -5.70
N GLU A 35 -11.91 -21.43 -6.86
CA GLU A 35 -11.78 -22.81 -7.39
C GLU A 35 -10.33 -23.21 -7.72
N GLY A 36 -9.72 -24.09 -6.90
CA GLY A 36 -8.43 -24.77 -7.21
C GLY A 36 -7.61 -25.30 -6.02
N GLU A 37 -6.75 -26.30 -6.28
CA GLU A 37 -5.93 -27.04 -5.29
C GLU A 37 -4.78 -26.23 -4.63
N PHE A 38 -4.43 -25.04 -5.16
CA PHE A 38 -3.33 -24.18 -4.66
C PHE A 38 -3.81 -22.90 -3.94
N LYS A 39 -4.93 -23.02 -3.21
CA LYS A 39 -5.72 -21.93 -2.61
C LYS A 39 -4.97 -20.90 -1.74
N THR A 40 -3.75 -21.18 -1.29
CA THR A 40 -2.94 -20.26 -0.45
C THR A 40 -1.81 -19.54 -1.19
N LEU A 41 -1.38 -20.02 -2.35
CA LEU A 41 -0.30 -19.42 -3.17
C LEU A 41 -0.81 -18.81 -4.49
N SER A 42 -2.07 -19.07 -4.83
CA SER A 42 -2.79 -18.53 -6.00
C SER A 42 -3.31 -17.11 -5.76
N GLN A 43 -2.45 -16.21 -5.27
CA GLN A 43 -2.75 -14.78 -5.31
C GLN A 43 -2.49 -14.22 -6.72
N PHE A 44 -3.19 -13.14 -7.05
CA PHE A 44 -2.88 -12.36 -8.24
C PHE A 44 -1.46 -11.78 -8.18
N PRO A 45 -0.77 -11.63 -9.32
CA PRO A 45 -1.28 -11.79 -10.68
C PRO A 45 -1.31 -13.23 -11.22
N LYS A 46 -2.29 -13.50 -12.10
CA LYS A 46 -2.37 -14.69 -12.97
C LYS A 46 -1.99 -14.28 -14.39
N PHE A 47 -1.17 -15.07 -15.05
CA PHE A 47 -0.74 -14.85 -16.43
C PHE A 47 -0.87 -16.14 -17.23
N THR A 48 -1.30 -16.03 -18.48
CA THR A 48 -1.47 -17.17 -19.38
C THR A 48 -0.78 -16.89 -20.71
N ASP A 49 0.06 -17.85 -21.15
CA ASP A 49 0.76 -17.84 -22.43
C ASP A 49 0.43 -19.14 -23.16
N GLY A 50 -0.57 -19.07 -24.05
CA GLY A 50 -1.17 -20.25 -24.68
C GLY A 50 -1.80 -21.18 -23.65
N ALA A 51 -1.29 -22.42 -23.55
CA ALA A 51 -1.74 -23.41 -22.57
C ALA A 51 -1.04 -23.29 -21.21
N PHE A 52 0.01 -22.47 -21.10
CA PHE A 52 0.81 -22.36 -19.89
C PHE A 52 0.25 -21.28 -18.96
N THR A 53 0.01 -21.62 -17.70
CA THR A 53 -0.51 -20.68 -16.68
C THR A 53 0.50 -20.50 -15.56
N LEU A 54 0.75 -19.24 -15.22
CA LEU A 54 1.63 -18.80 -14.15
C LEU A 54 0.88 -17.93 -13.14
N TYR A 55 1.35 -18.01 -11.90
CA TYR A 55 0.99 -17.10 -10.81
C TYR A 55 2.28 -16.45 -10.29
N GLN A 56 2.15 -15.48 -9.38
CA GLN A 56 3.26 -14.74 -8.77
C GLN A 56 3.95 -13.78 -9.75
N SER A 57 3.79 -12.48 -9.51
CA SER A 57 4.34 -11.39 -10.35
C SER A 57 5.81 -11.59 -10.72
N ASN A 58 6.67 -11.86 -9.76
CA ASN A 58 8.10 -12.02 -10.00
C ASN A 58 8.43 -13.31 -10.77
N ALA A 59 7.65 -14.39 -10.63
CA ALA A 59 7.84 -15.59 -11.45
C ALA A 59 7.47 -15.31 -12.93
N ILE A 60 6.40 -14.54 -13.16
CA ILE A 60 5.98 -14.10 -14.49
C ILE A 60 7.04 -13.19 -15.13
N LEU A 61 7.57 -12.21 -14.39
CA LEU A 61 8.65 -11.35 -14.88
C LEU A 61 9.90 -12.14 -15.27
N ARG A 62 10.30 -13.12 -14.45
CA ARG A 62 11.45 -14.00 -14.77
C ARG A 62 11.18 -14.87 -16.00
N TYR A 63 9.96 -15.38 -16.15
CA TYR A 63 9.55 -16.14 -17.33
C TYR A 63 9.64 -15.29 -18.60
N LEU A 64 9.06 -14.08 -18.60
CA LEU A 64 9.11 -13.16 -19.72
C LEU A 64 10.54 -12.69 -20.00
N GLY A 65 11.33 -12.41 -18.96
CA GLY A 65 12.73 -12.05 -19.08
C GLY A 65 13.52 -13.14 -19.81
N ARG A 66 13.33 -14.42 -19.47
CA ARG A 66 13.94 -15.53 -20.21
C ARG A 66 13.42 -15.64 -21.65
N LYS A 67 12.11 -15.49 -21.85
CA LYS A 67 11.48 -15.60 -23.18
C LYS A 67 11.97 -14.52 -24.16
N HIS A 68 12.27 -13.33 -23.66
CA HIS A 68 12.68 -12.17 -24.46
C HIS A 68 14.18 -11.83 -24.37
N GLY A 69 15.00 -12.68 -23.73
CA GLY A 69 16.45 -12.47 -23.63
C GLY A 69 16.88 -11.34 -22.69
N LEU A 70 16.05 -10.99 -21.72
CA LEU A 70 16.26 -9.94 -20.71
C LEU A 70 16.72 -10.51 -19.34
N TYR A 71 17.25 -11.73 -19.32
CA TYR A 71 17.63 -12.45 -18.08
C TYR A 71 19.15 -12.60 -17.90
N GLY A 72 19.95 -11.79 -18.58
CA GLY A 72 21.41 -11.93 -18.58
C GLY A 72 21.90 -13.03 -19.51
N LYS A 73 23.19 -13.00 -19.84
CA LYS A 73 23.80 -13.92 -20.82
C LYS A 73 24.45 -15.17 -20.21
N ASP A 74 24.71 -15.14 -18.91
CA ASP A 74 25.38 -16.20 -18.15
C ASP A 74 24.84 -16.27 -16.71
N ASP A 75 25.21 -17.32 -15.98
CA ASP A 75 24.72 -17.57 -14.62
C ASP A 75 25.06 -16.43 -13.65
N GLN A 76 26.17 -15.72 -13.87
CA GLN A 76 26.58 -14.61 -13.03
C GLN A 76 25.67 -13.39 -13.24
N GLU A 77 25.38 -13.03 -14.48
CA GLU A 77 24.42 -11.96 -14.79
C GLU A 77 22.99 -12.33 -14.33
N CYS A 78 22.57 -13.58 -14.52
CA CYS A 78 21.27 -14.06 -14.01
C CYS A 78 21.17 -13.85 -12.50
N ALA A 79 22.19 -14.25 -11.74
CA ALA A 79 22.21 -14.13 -10.29
C ALA A 79 22.19 -12.66 -9.82
N LEU A 80 22.88 -11.77 -10.52
CA LEU A 80 22.85 -10.34 -10.23
C LEU A 80 21.48 -9.72 -10.49
N LEU A 81 20.81 -10.12 -11.58
CA LEU A 81 19.44 -9.68 -11.88
C LEU A 81 18.44 -10.20 -10.84
N ASP A 82 18.59 -11.45 -10.41
CA ASP A 82 17.76 -12.04 -9.35
C ASP A 82 17.92 -11.30 -8.02
N MET A 83 19.16 -11.04 -7.60
CA MET A 83 19.45 -10.28 -6.39
C MET A 83 18.86 -8.85 -6.46
N ALA A 84 18.96 -8.19 -7.62
CA ALA A 84 18.38 -6.87 -7.80
C ALA A 84 16.85 -6.89 -7.74
N ASN A 85 16.21 -7.86 -8.41
CA ASN A 85 14.76 -8.00 -8.39
C ASN A 85 14.22 -8.31 -6.99
N ASP A 86 14.91 -9.15 -6.23
CA ASP A 86 14.51 -9.49 -4.86
C ASP A 86 14.67 -8.28 -3.92
N GLY A 87 15.70 -7.44 -4.11
CA GLY A 87 15.81 -6.16 -3.41
C GLY A 87 14.68 -5.17 -3.73
N VAL A 88 14.18 -5.16 -4.97
CA VAL A 88 12.99 -4.37 -5.35
C VAL A 88 11.73 -4.92 -4.67
N GLU A 89 11.59 -6.24 -4.57
CA GLU A 89 10.47 -6.87 -3.86
C GLU A 89 10.46 -6.50 -2.37
N GLU A 90 11.62 -6.50 -1.70
CA GLU A 90 11.73 -6.07 -0.30
C GLU A 90 11.27 -4.62 -0.09
N LEU A 91 11.68 -3.71 -0.99
CA LEU A 91 11.22 -2.32 -0.99
C LEU A 91 9.72 -2.20 -1.22
N TRP A 92 9.17 -3.00 -2.14
CA TRP A 92 7.74 -3.03 -2.42
C TRP A 92 6.94 -3.51 -1.20
N LEU A 93 7.40 -4.56 -0.52
CA LEU A 93 6.78 -5.05 0.73
C LEU A 93 6.83 -3.98 1.83
N LYS A 94 7.91 -3.21 1.94
CA LYS A 94 8.00 -2.07 2.87
C LYS A 94 7.07 -0.94 2.49
N TYR A 95 6.92 -0.63 1.20
CA TYR A 95 5.94 0.35 0.74
C TYR A 95 4.51 -0.07 1.05
N LEU A 96 4.16 -1.34 0.85
CA LEU A 96 2.87 -1.90 1.24
C LEU A 96 2.67 -1.79 2.76
N ASP A 97 3.69 -2.11 3.56
CA ASP A 97 3.67 -1.89 5.01
C ASP A 97 3.40 -0.41 5.33
N LEU A 98 4.05 0.55 4.67
CA LEU A 98 3.82 1.98 4.90
C LEU A 98 2.41 2.46 4.54
N ILE A 99 1.79 1.88 3.50
CA ILE A 99 0.43 2.28 3.07
C ILE A 99 -0.65 1.60 3.90
N TYR A 100 -0.47 0.31 4.19
CA TYR A 100 -1.50 -0.52 4.78
C TYR A 100 -1.33 -0.71 6.28
N HIS A 101 -0.11 -0.58 6.80
CA HIS A 101 0.13 -0.49 8.24
C HIS A 101 0.23 0.97 8.66
N HIS A 102 -0.64 1.34 9.61
CA HIS A 102 -0.69 2.66 10.23
C HIS A 102 0.56 2.92 11.08
N PHE A 103 1.73 3.14 10.46
CA PHE A 103 2.86 3.68 11.19
C PHE A 103 2.54 5.11 11.60
N ILE A 104 2.51 5.36 12.91
CA ILE A 104 2.33 6.71 13.43
C ILE A 104 3.59 7.52 13.14
N SER A 105 3.44 8.63 12.44
CA SER A 105 4.51 9.55 12.07
C SER A 105 4.39 10.87 12.85
N PHE A 106 5.39 11.75 12.74
CA PHE A 106 5.28 13.09 13.34
C PHE A 106 4.13 13.92 12.74
N VAL A 107 3.76 13.65 11.49
CA VAL A 107 2.66 14.32 10.79
C VAL A 107 1.33 14.01 11.47
N ASP A 108 1.18 12.80 12.01
CA ASP A 108 -0.04 12.39 12.68
C ASP A 108 -0.32 13.20 13.95
N TYR A 109 0.72 13.56 14.71
CA TYR A 109 0.56 14.40 15.90
C TYR A 109 0.22 15.85 15.52
N ASN A 110 0.84 16.40 14.46
CA ASN A 110 0.49 17.73 13.96
C ASN A 110 -0.95 17.79 13.44
N LEU A 111 -1.38 16.78 12.68
CA LEU A 111 -2.75 16.70 12.17
C LEU A 111 -3.76 16.53 13.31
N LEU A 112 -3.46 15.68 14.29
CA LEU A 112 -4.31 15.49 15.46
C LEU A 112 -4.49 16.80 16.24
N ASP A 113 -3.40 17.51 16.52
CA ASP A 113 -3.44 18.81 17.23
C ASP A 113 -4.32 19.81 16.48
N LEU A 114 -4.12 19.96 15.17
CA LEU A 114 -4.93 20.83 14.31
C LEU A 114 -6.43 20.47 14.41
N LEU A 115 -6.76 19.18 14.33
CA LEU A 115 -8.16 18.71 14.38
C LEU A 115 -8.79 18.94 15.76
N LEU A 116 -8.07 18.72 16.86
CA LEU A 116 -8.56 18.96 18.22
C LEU A 116 -8.82 20.46 18.47
N ILE A 117 -7.96 21.34 17.97
CA ILE A 117 -8.17 22.80 18.03
C ILE A 117 -9.44 23.18 17.24
N HIS A 118 -9.63 22.64 16.03
CA HIS A 118 -10.83 22.91 15.24
C HIS A 118 -12.11 22.38 15.91
N GLN A 119 -12.05 21.24 16.61
CA GLN A 119 -13.18 20.74 17.39
C GLN A 119 -13.50 21.64 18.59
N THR A 120 -12.51 22.32 19.17
CA THR A 120 -12.73 23.31 20.22
C THR A 120 -13.37 24.58 19.66
N LEU A 121 -12.87 25.07 18.53
CA LEU A 121 -13.38 26.27 17.85
C LEU A 121 -14.80 26.07 17.30
N ALA A 122 -15.07 24.91 16.72
CA ALA A 122 -16.33 24.55 16.09
C ALA A 122 -16.72 23.11 16.45
N PRO A 123 -17.42 22.90 17.58
CA PRO A 123 -17.93 21.59 17.97
C PRO A 123 -18.77 20.96 16.86
N GLY A 124 -18.52 19.67 16.57
CA GLY A 124 -19.22 18.94 15.50
C GLY A 124 -18.66 19.16 14.08
N CYS A 125 -17.57 19.95 13.91
CA CYS A 125 -16.99 20.18 12.58
C CYS A 125 -16.51 18.91 11.85
N LEU A 126 -16.31 17.80 12.58
CA LEU A 126 -15.93 16.50 12.01
C LEU A 126 -17.10 15.52 11.84
N ASP A 127 -18.34 15.89 12.19
CA ASP A 127 -19.50 14.99 12.16
C ASP A 127 -19.80 14.48 10.74
N THR A 128 -19.51 15.30 9.72
CA THR A 128 -19.67 14.94 8.30
C THR A 128 -18.43 14.27 7.70
N PHE A 129 -17.35 14.08 8.48
CA PHE A 129 -16.08 13.51 8.06
C PHE A 129 -15.73 12.24 8.88
N PRO A 130 -16.42 11.10 8.63
CA PRO A 130 -16.31 9.90 9.47
C PRO A 130 -14.88 9.33 9.54
N LEU A 131 -14.09 9.46 8.47
CA LEU A 131 -12.69 9.02 8.47
C LEU A 131 -11.80 9.85 9.40
N LEU A 132 -11.99 11.18 9.42
CA LEU A 132 -11.25 12.08 10.31
C LEU A 132 -11.70 11.90 11.76
N SER A 133 -12.99 11.71 12.00
CA SER A 133 -13.53 11.40 13.33
C SER A 133 -12.96 10.09 13.88
N ALA A 134 -12.95 9.02 13.07
CA ALA A 134 -12.34 7.75 13.45
C ALA A 134 -10.81 7.86 13.66
N TYR A 135 -10.14 8.69 12.87
CA TYR A 135 -8.72 8.97 13.00
C TYR A 135 -8.38 9.65 14.34
N VAL A 136 -9.09 10.72 14.70
CA VAL A 136 -8.94 11.44 15.98
C VAL A 136 -9.19 10.48 17.15
N ALA A 137 -10.30 9.73 17.10
CA ALA A 137 -10.63 8.77 18.16
C ALA A 137 -9.54 7.71 18.34
N ARG A 138 -9.04 7.12 17.24
CA ARG A 138 -8.00 6.09 17.26
C ARG A 138 -6.68 6.60 17.82
N LEU A 139 -6.26 7.81 17.46
CA LEU A 139 -5.00 8.37 17.99
C LEU A 139 -5.14 8.79 19.44
N SER A 140 -6.20 9.52 19.79
CA SER A 140 -6.44 9.97 21.17
C SER A 140 -6.68 8.83 22.15
N SER A 141 -7.07 7.63 21.68
CA SER A 141 -7.23 6.44 22.52
C SER A 141 -5.93 5.66 22.77
N ARG A 142 -4.78 6.10 22.22
CA ARG A 142 -3.49 5.43 22.46
C ARG A 142 -3.07 5.68 23.92
N PRO A 143 -2.69 4.66 24.72
CA PRO A 143 -2.58 4.77 26.18
C PRO A 143 -1.75 5.97 26.68
N ASN A 144 -0.53 6.15 26.17
CA ASN A 144 0.35 7.24 26.61
C ASN A 144 -0.15 8.62 26.16
N LEU A 145 -0.74 8.71 24.95
CA LEU A 145 -1.27 9.96 24.43
C LEU A 145 -2.56 10.35 25.14
N GLN A 146 -3.44 9.38 25.38
CA GLN A 146 -4.65 9.57 26.18
C GLN A 146 -4.32 10.08 27.58
N ALA A 147 -3.32 9.48 28.24
CA ALA A 147 -2.84 9.93 29.55
C ALA A 147 -2.30 11.36 29.50
N PHE A 148 -1.53 11.72 28.47
CA PHE A 148 -1.04 13.08 28.27
C PHE A 148 -2.17 14.10 28.04
N LEU A 149 -3.11 13.80 27.13
CA LEU A 149 -4.24 14.68 26.83
C LEU A 149 -5.15 14.90 28.04
N ALA A 150 -5.25 13.94 28.96
CA ALA A 150 -5.98 14.09 30.21
C ALA A 150 -5.19 14.77 31.34
N SER A 151 -3.87 14.97 31.16
CA SER A 151 -2.99 15.47 32.22
C SER A 151 -3.09 16.99 32.41
N PRO A 152 -2.74 17.53 33.61
CA PRO A 152 -2.65 18.97 33.84
C PRO A 152 -1.65 19.68 32.92
N GLN A 153 -0.63 18.97 32.43
CA GLN A 153 0.35 19.49 31.49
C GLN A 153 -0.27 19.87 30.14
N HIS A 154 -1.42 19.28 29.78
CA HIS A 154 -2.19 19.64 28.60
C HIS A 154 -3.42 20.49 28.98
N THR A 155 -4.26 20.00 29.87
CA THR A 155 -5.54 20.64 30.23
C THR A 155 -5.39 21.94 31.03
N GLY A 156 -4.24 22.14 31.69
CA GLY A 156 -3.93 23.36 32.44
C GLY A 156 -3.37 24.50 31.59
N LEU A 157 -3.18 24.29 30.29
CA LEU A 157 -2.67 25.30 29.37
C LEU A 157 -3.78 25.81 28.43
N PRO A 158 -3.87 27.14 28.18
CA PRO A 158 -4.78 27.66 27.18
C PRO A 158 -4.30 27.30 25.77
N ILE A 159 -5.24 27.06 24.84
CA ILE A 159 -4.92 26.80 23.42
C ILE A 159 -4.16 27.98 22.81
N ASN A 160 -4.59 29.22 23.08
CA ASN A 160 -3.90 30.44 22.65
C ASN A 160 -3.57 31.35 23.84
N GLY A 161 -2.42 32.01 23.81
CA GLY A 161 -1.97 32.93 24.88
C GLY A 161 -2.82 34.19 25.05
N ASN A 162 -3.76 34.46 24.13
CA ASN A 162 -4.70 35.58 24.21
C ASN A 162 -6.06 35.20 24.82
N GLY A 163 -6.21 33.96 25.31
CA GLY A 163 -7.45 33.47 25.92
C GLY A 163 -8.59 33.17 24.94
N LYS A 164 -8.33 33.22 23.63
CA LYS A 164 -9.28 32.77 22.60
C LYS A 164 -9.04 31.31 22.27
N GLN A 165 -10.08 30.60 21.83
CA GLN A 165 -10.03 29.20 21.40
C GLN A 165 -11.08 28.94 20.34
#